data_AF-A0A951FI47-F1
#
_entry.id   AF-A0A951FI47-F1
#
_cell.length_a   1.000
_cell.length_b   1.000
_cell.length_c   1.000
_cell.angle_alpha   90.00
_cell.angle_beta   90.00
_cell.angle_gamma   90.00
#
_symmetry.space_group_name_H-M   'P 1'
#
loop_
_entity.id
_entity.type
_entity.pdbx_description
1 polymer ?
#
loop_
_entity_poly.entity_id
_entity_poly.type
_entity_poly.pdbx_seq_one_letter_code
_entity_poly.pdbx_strand_id
1 'polypeptide(L)'
;MSIAEELEQLIALRVQGMLSEDEFNQAKHELLTRRSDRQLAPRSDALSKQEEYLRWQHELAQLERDWKREQEGYKVKERGPYGGRSLPTKESSLLCGGITIL
;
A
#
# COMPACT_ATOMS: atom_id res chain seq x y z
N MET A 1 -24.25 17.20 -13.63
CA MET A 1 -23.89 18.54 -14.16
C MET A 1 -22.39 18.72 -14.06
N SER A 2 -21.80 19.28 -15.12
CA SER A 2 -20.37 19.53 -15.25
C SER A 2 -19.97 20.84 -14.55
N ILE A 3 -18.72 20.95 -14.09
CA ILE A 3 -18.18 22.20 -13.50
C ILE A 3 -18.27 23.35 -14.52
N ALA A 4 -18.05 23.04 -15.80
CA ALA A 4 -18.16 24.02 -16.87
C ALA A 4 -19.57 24.59 -16.97
N GLU A 5 -20.60 23.73 -16.88
CA GLU A 5 -22.01 24.14 -16.94
C GLU A 5 -22.39 25.03 -15.73
N GLU A 6 -21.94 24.68 -14.54
CA GLU A 6 -22.22 25.44 -13.32
C GLU A 6 -21.49 26.80 -13.30
N LEU A 7 -20.26 26.86 -13.84
CA LEU A 7 -19.52 28.12 -14.01
C LEU A 7 -20.13 29.01 -15.10
N GLU A 8 -20.61 28.43 -16.20
CA GLU A 8 -21.32 29.17 -17.24
C GLU A 8 -22.62 29.80 -16.70
N GLN A 9 -23.36 29.10 -15.85
CA GLN A 9 -24.53 29.64 -15.17
C GLN A 9 -24.18 30.80 -14.23
N LEU A 10 -23.09 30.68 -13.45
CA LEU A 10 -22.59 31.78 -12.61
C LEU A 10 -22.19 33.01 -13.42
N ILE A 11 -21.55 32.81 -14.57
CA ILE A 11 -21.17 33.91 -15.48
C ILE A 11 -22.42 34.55 -16.09
N ALA A 12 -23.41 33.75 -16.51
CA ALA A 12 -24.66 34.27 -17.06
C ALA A 12 -25.42 35.16 -16.06
N LEU A 13 -25.47 34.75 -14.78
CA LEU A 13 -26.09 35.53 -13.72
C LEU A 13 -25.35 36.85 -13.44
N ARG A 14 -24.02 36.85 -13.54
CA ARG A 14 -23.21 38.07 -13.44
C ARG A 14 -23.48 39.02 -14.60
N VAL A 15 -23.52 38.52 -15.84
CA VAL A 15 -23.79 39.32 -17.04
C VAL A 15 -25.20 39.93 -17.01
N GLN A 16 -26.17 39.21 -16.42
CA GLN A 16 -27.52 39.71 -16.19
C GLN A 16 -27.63 40.72 -15.04
N GLY A 17 -26.54 41.00 -14.33
CA GLY A 17 -26.52 41.94 -13.20
C GLY A 17 -27.25 41.43 -11.95
N MET A 18 -27.55 40.13 -11.87
CA MET A 18 -28.20 39.51 -10.72
C MET A 18 -27.23 39.17 -9.58
N LEU A 19 -25.93 39.29 -9.84
CA LEU A 19 -24.86 38.91 -8.93
C LEU A 19 -23.79 40.01 -8.94
N SER A 20 -23.41 40.47 -7.76
CA SER A 20 -22.28 41.37 -7.59
C SER A 20 -20.95 40.63 -7.83
N GLU A 21 -19.88 41.39 -8.09
CA GLU A 21 -18.53 40.84 -8.29
C GLU A 21 -18.07 40.00 -7.09
N ASP A 22 -18.37 40.47 -5.88
CA ASP A 22 -17.98 39.83 -4.63
C ASP A 22 -18.73 38.50 -4.42
N GLU A 23 -20.04 38.50 -4.64
CA GLU A 23 -20.88 37.30 -4.55
C GLU A 23 -20.50 36.27 -5.62
N PHE A 24 -20.13 36.72 -6.84
CA PHE A 24 -19.65 35.83 -7.89
C PHE A 24 -18.32 35.17 -7.50
N ASN A 25 -17.37 35.94 -6.97
CA ASN A 25 -16.08 35.42 -6.54
C ASN A 25 -16.24 34.44 -5.37
N GLN A 26 -17.13 34.73 -4.43
CA GLN A 26 -17.45 33.84 -3.32
C GLN A 26 -18.07 32.53 -3.79
N ALA A 27 -19.09 32.59 -4.67
CA ALA A 27 -19.75 31.41 -5.22
C ALA A 27 -18.80 30.55 -6.06
N LYS A 28 -17.92 31.18 -6.86
CA LYS A 28 -16.87 30.49 -7.62
C LYS A 28 -15.90 29.74 -6.70
N HIS A 29 -15.46 30.40 -5.63
CA HIS A 29 -14.51 29.80 -4.69
C HIS A 29 -15.14 28.60 -3.96
N GLU A 30 -16.40 28.74 -3.52
CA GLU A 30 -17.15 27.66 -2.88
C GLU A 30 -17.34 26.46 -3.82
N LEU A 31 -17.67 26.71 -5.10
CA LEU A 31 -17.88 25.66 -6.10
C LEU A 31 -16.59 24.86 -6.37
N LEU A 32 -15.45 25.56 -6.47
CA LEU A 32 -14.15 24.92 -6.65
C LEU A 32 -13.76 24.10 -5.41
N THR A 33 -13.88 24.68 -4.21
CA THR A 33 -13.48 24.05 -2.95
C THR A 33 -14.31 22.80 -2.63
N ARG A 34 -15.64 22.90 -2.78
CA ARG A 34 -16.57 21.81 -2.47
C ARG A 34 -16.33 20.56 -3.30
N ARG A 35 -15.81 20.70 -4.53
CA ARG A 35 -15.42 19.55 -5.35
C ARG A 35 -14.01 19.06 -5.05
N SER A 36 -13.06 19.94 -4.71
CA SER A 36 -11.73 19.55 -4.24
C SER A 36 -11.84 18.62 -3.03
N ASP A 37 -12.58 19.01 -2.00
CA ASP A 37 -12.73 18.21 -0.78
C ASP A 37 -13.41 16.85 -1.06
N ARG A 38 -14.38 16.83 -1.98
CA ARG A 38 -15.08 15.60 -2.37
C ARG A 38 -14.22 14.64 -3.19
N GLN A 39 -13.19 15.14 -3.89
CA GLN A 39 -12.25 14.32 -4.66
C GLN A 39 -11.00 13.91 -3.85
N LEU A 40 -10.64 14.69 -2.84
CA LEU A 40 -9.48 14.41 -1.98
C LEU A 40 -9.73 13.26 -1.00
N ALA A 41 -10.91 13.20 -0.37
CA ALA A 41 -11.22 12.18 0.64
C ALA A 41 -11.10 10.71 0.15
N PRO A 42 -11.67 10.30 -1.01
CA PRO A 42 -11.51 8.92 -1.48
C PRO A 42 -10.12 8.63 -2.06
N ARG A 43 -9.37 9.68 -2.48
CA ARG A 43 -8.05 9.53 -3.09
C ARG A 43 -6.96 9.37 -2.03
N SER A 44 -7.07 10.06 -0.89
CA SER A 44 -6.14 9.88 0.24
C SER A 44 -6.19 8.45 0.78
N ASP A 45 -7.38 7.86 0.88
CA ASP A 45 -7.56 6.48 1.37
C ASP A 45 -7.05 5.42 0.38
N ALA A 46 -7.10 5.72 -0.92
CA ALA A 46 -6.52 4.84 -1.93
C ALA A 46 -5.00 4.92 -1.95
N LEU A 47 -4.44 6.12 -1.75
CA LEU A 47 -2.99 6.35 -1.70
C LEU A 47 -2.37 5.71 -0.45
N SER A 48 -3.01 5.83 0.71
CA SER A 48 -2.52 5.19 1.95
C SER A 48 -2.45 3.67 1.83
N LYS A 49 -3.47 3.04 1.24
CA LYS A 49 -3.46 1.58 0.95
C LYS A 49 -2.34 1.19 -0.01
N GLN A 50 -2.04 2.03 -0.99
CA GLN A 50 -0.95 1.78 -1.94
C GLN A 50 0.42 1.86 -1.26
N GLU A 51 0.62 2.82 -0.36
CA GLU A 51 1.86 2.94 0.43
C GLU A 51 2.05 1.76 1.38
N GLU A 52 1.00 1.33 2.08
CA GLU A 52 1.03 0.14 2.95
C GLU A 52 1.42 -1.11 2.16
N TYR A 53 0.85 -1.28 0.96
CA TYR A 53 1.18 -2.41 0.09
C TYR A 53 2.65 -2.41 -0.34
N LEU A 54 3.19 -1.24 -0.72
CA LEU A 54 4.61 -1.12 -1.10
C LEU A 54 5.55 -1.39 0.08
N ARG A 55 5.19 -0.91 1.27
CA ARG A 55 5.94 -1.19 2.50
C ARG A 55 5.97 -2.69 2.79
N TRP A 56 4.82 -3.35 2.70
CA TRP A 56 4.72 -4.80 2.89
C TRP A 56 5.56 -5.59 1.88
N GLN A 57 5.54 -5.20 0.60
CA GLN A 57 6.40 -5.81 -0.41
C GLN A 57 7.89 -5.64 -0.10
N HIS A 58 8.28 -4.47 0.40
CA HIS A 58 9.67 -4.20 0.78
C HIS A 58 10.11 -5.08 1.96
N GLU A 59 9.26 -5.21 2.98
CA GLU A 59 9.52 -6.06 4.15
C GLU A 59 9.66 -7.54 3.74
N LEU A 60 8.80 -8.04 2.85
CA LEU A 60 8.92 -9.38 2.27
C LEU A 60 10.24 -9.58 1.51
N ALA A 61 10.62 -8.62 0.67
CA ALA A 61 11.86 -8.71 -0.10
C ALA A 61 13.10 -8.70 0.80
N GLN A 62 13.06 -8.00 1.93
CA GLN A 62 14.12 -8.04 2.94
C GLN A 62 14.20 -9.43 3.60
N LEU A 63 13.07 -9.95 4.08
CA LEU A 63 12.97 -11.29 4.67
C LEU A 63 13.48 -12.37 3.71
N GLU A 64 13.16 -12.28 2.42
CA GLU A 64 13.63 -13.25 1.43
C GLU A 64 15.16 -13.21 1.25
N ARG A 65 15.77 -12.02 1.27
CA ARG A 65 17.24 -11.89 1.20
C ARG A 65 17.90 -12.44 2.44
N ASP A 66 17.35 -12.15 3.61
CA ASP A 66 17.88 -12.64 4.89
C ASP A 66 17.78 -14.16 4.96
N TRP A 67 16.63 -14.72 4.56
CA TRP A 67 16.42 -16.16 4.46
C TRP A 67 17.39 -16.83 3.49
N LYS A 68 17.67 -16.24 2.32
CA LYS A 68 18.66 -16.77 1.38
C LYS A 68 20.07 -16.81 2.00
N ARG A 69 20.47 -15.77 2.73
CA ARG A 69 21.75 -15.74 3.46
C ARG A 69 21.81 -16.82 4.54
N GLU A 70 20.72 -17.04 5.27
CA GLU A 70 20.66 -18.09 6.28
C GLU A 70 20.72 -19.49 5.66
N GLN A 71 20.01 -19.75 4.55
CA GLN A 71 20.05 -21.02 3.85
C GLN A 71 21.48 -21.41 3.41
N GLU A 72 22.30 -20.44 3.02
CA GLU A 72 23.71 -20.68 2.71
C GLU A 72 24.50 -21.12 3.94
N GLY A 73 24.22 -20.54 5.11
CA GLY A 73 24.81 -20.95 6.40
C GLY A 73 24.43 -22.38 6.82
N TYR A 74 23.20 -22.81 6.52
CA TYR A 74 22.75 -24.19 6.78
C TYR A 74 23.35 -25.23 5.83
N LYS A 75 23.79 -24.85 4.62
CA LYS A 75 24.40 -25.78 3.65
C LYS A 75 25.84 -26.21 3.97
N VAL A 76 26.50 -25.61 4.98
CA VAL A 76 27.95 -25.78 5.23
C VAL A 76 28.33 -26.96 6.17
N LYS A 77 27.37 -27.73 6.71
CA LYS A 77 27.71 -28.85 7.63
C LYS A 77 27.52 -30.27 7.07
N GLU A 78 27.36 -30.44 5.76
CA GLU A 78 27.22 -31.77 5.12
C GLU A 78 28.49 -32.21 4.36
N ARG A 79 29.69 -31.77 4.75
CA ARG A 79 30.95 -32.27 4.16
C ARG A 79 31.58 -33.37 5.02
N GLY A 80 30.80 -34.41 5.30
CA GLY A 80 31.26 -35.73 5.73
C GLY A 80 30.99 -36.76 4.63
N PRO A 81 31.72 -37.89 4.56
CA PRO A 81 31.76 -38.81 3.40
C PRO A 81 30.46 -39.56 3.05
N TYR A 82 29.32 -39.26 3.69
CA TYR A 82 28.03 -39.93 3.48
C TYR A 82 26.83 -38.96 3.38
N GLY A 83 27.02 -37.77 2.82
CA GLY A 83 25.98 -36.72 2.75
C GLY A 83 24.87 -36.99 1.72
N GLY A 84 23.76 -37.59 2.17
CA GLY A 84 22.49 -37.57 1.45
C GLY A 84 21.85 -36.19 1.55
N ARG A 85 21.39 -35.63 0.42
CA ARG A 85 20.66 -34.35 0.38
C ARG A 85 19.34 -34.48 1.14
N SER A 86 19.25 -33.94 2.35
CA SER A 86 17.98 -33.81 3.05
C SER A 86 17.81 -32.38 3.54
N LEU A 87 16.88 -31.65 2.93
CA LEU A 87 16.39 -30.40 3.49
C LEU A 87 15.48 -30.75 4.67
N PRO A 88 15.68 -30.20 5.88
CA PRO A 88 14.77 -30.43 6.99
C PRO A 88 13.43 -29.75 6.69
N THR A 89 12.49 -30.52 6.15
CA THR A 89 11.07 -30.17 6.12
C THR A 89 10.58 -30.15 7.57
N LYS A 90 9.68 -29.20 7.89
CA LYS A 90 9.16 -28.92 9.26
C LYS A 90 8.57 -30.12 10.01
N GLU A 91 8.42 -31.28 9.39
CA GLU A 91 7.90 -32.51 10.00
C GLU A 91 8.97 -33.38 10.68
N SER A 92 10.26 -33.10 10.50
CA SER A 92 11.35 -33.96 11.03
C SER A 92 11.82 -33.62 12.46
N SER A 93 11.20 -32.64 13.14
CA SER A 93 11.63 -32.16 14.47
C SER A 93 11.13 -33.01 15.66
N LEU A 94 10.46 -34.15 15.44
CA LEU A 94 9.84 -34.92 16.54
C LEU A 94 10.49 -36.28 16.86
N LEU A 95 11.58 -36.68 16.20
CA LEU A 95 12.14 -38.05 16.36
C LEU A 95 13.55 -38.17 16.99
N CYS A 96 14.18 -37.08 17.42
CA CYS A 96 15.43 -37.15 18.20
C CYS A 96 15.22 -36.63 19.64
N GLY A 97 14.34 -37.31 20.36
CA GLY A 97 14.09 -37.09 21.79
C GLY A 97 13.54 -38.36 22.45
N GLY A 98 14.10 -39.52 22.11
CA GLY A 98 13.69 -40.82 22.66
C GLY A 98 14.75 -41.35 23.60
N ILE A 99 14.50 -41.21 24.90
CA ILE A 99 15.23 -41.83 26.00
C ILE A 99 15.18 -43.35 25.85
N THR A 100 16.32 -44.05 25.79
CA THR A 100 16.37 -45.49 26.10
C THR A 100 16.65 -45.65 27.59
N ILE A 101 15.62 -46.08 28.32
CA ILE A 101 15.72 -46.55 29.71
C ILE A 101 16.48 -47.88 29.70
N LEU A 102 17.48 -47.99 30.58
CA LEU A 102 18.11 -49.25 31.01
C LEU A 102 17.67 -49.53 32.44
#